data_AF-A0A2H6N8N6-F1
#
_entry.id   AF-A0A2H6N8N6-F1
#
_cell.length_a   1.000
_cell.length_b   1.000
_cell.length_c   1.000
_cell.angle_alpha   90.00
_cell.angle_beta   90.00
_cell.angle_gamma   90.00
#
_symmetry.space_group_name_H-M   'P 1'
#
loop_
_entity.id
_entity.type
_entity.pdbx_description
1 polymer ?
#
loop_
_entity_poly.entity_id
_entity_poly.type
_entity_poly.pdbx_seq_one_letter_code
_entity_poly.pdbx_strand_id
1 'polypeptide(L)'
;KIPTGLCATSIDILTTVVRNTKPPLSDLLIFQAFPAVAQCSLHTDDNATMQNGGECLRAYISVALEQIAQWHDEQGHNGLWYVMQVVSQLLDPRTSEFTAAFVGRLVSTLISKVGSELGENLDQILRAILSKMQQAETLTVMQSLIMVFAHLVHSQLEPLLEFLCSLPGPTGKPALEFVMSEWMSRQHLFYGQYEGKVSSVALCKLLQYGINTDDKRLQDIRVKGEEIFNMEEGIRTRSKAAKNPERWTNIPLLVKILKLIINELSNAIEANASRQTAAEWSQDESNDMWEDQEDEEEEENEGLTGQLLSDILATNKYDEDYYEDDDDDDPDALKDPLYQIDLQAYLTQFLCQFAQQPCYAMFSDHLNENERRVLQTIGI
;
A
#
# COMPACT_ATOMS: atom_id res chain seq x y z
N LYS A 1 -22.37 24.75 18.09
CA LYS A 1 -21.80 23.42 17.79
C LYS A 1 -21.24 23.48 16.38
N ILE A 2 -19.96 23.16 16.20
CA ILE A 2 -19.37 23.06 14.87
C ILE A 2 -20.06 21.88 14.16
N PRO A 3 -20.52 22.03 12.91
CA PRO A 3 -21.09 20.92 12.15
C PRO A 3 -20.09 19.77 12.01
N THR A 4 -20.55 18.53 12.15
CA THR A 4 -19.71 17.34 11.92
C THR A 4 -19.10 17.40 10.52
N GLY A 5 -17.79 17.15 10.41
CA GLY A 5 -17.05 17.19 9.14
C GLY A 5 -16.48 18.55 8.75
N LEU A 6 -16.99 19.68 9.27
CA LEU A 6 -16.48 21.01 8.87
C LEU A 6 -14.99 21.18 9.18
N CYS A 7 -14.53 20.65 10.32
CA CYS A 7 -13.13 20.71 10.70
C CYS A 7 -12.24 19.89 9.76
N ALA A 8 -12.61 18.63 9.49
CA ALA A 8 -11.89 17.74 8.59
C ALA A 8 -11.79 18.34 7.17
N THR A 9 -12.89 18.85 6.62
CA THR A 9 -12.89 19.52 5.30
C THR A 9 -12.05 20.80 5.30
N SER A 10 -12.05 21.56 6.39
CA SER A 10 -11.21 22.77 6.48
C SER A 10 -9.71 22.43 6.46
N ILE A 11 -9.34 21.30 7.07
CA ILE A 11 -7.96 20.80 7.02
C ILE A 11 -7.60 20.36 5.61
N ASP A 12 -8.49 19.69 4.87
CA ASP A 12 -8.22 19.30 3.48
C ASP A 12 -8.01 20.52 2.58
N ILE A 13 -8.85 21.55 2.72
CA ILE A 13 -8.67 22.81 2.00
C ILE A 13 -7.28 23.40 2.29
N LEU A 14 -6.86 23.40 3.57
CA LEU A 14 -5.53 23.85 3.95
C LEU A 14 -4.43 22.99 3.32
N THR A 15 -4.58 21.67 3.31
CA THR A 15 -3.67 20.72 2.65
C THR A 15 -3.50 21.06 1.17
N THR A 16 -4.59 21.26 0.44
CA THR A 16 -4.56 21.66 -0.97
C THR A 16 -3.85 23.00 -1.16
N VAL A 17 -4.10 23.99 -0.29
CA VAL A 17 -3.40 25.28 -0.33
C VAL A 17 -1.90 25.10 -0.15
N VAL A 18 -1.47 24.30 0.83
CA VAL A 18 -0.04 24.04 1.08
C VAL A 18 0.61 23.34 -0.11
N ARG A 19 -0.03 22.29 -0.66
CA ARG A 19 0.48 21.53 -1.81
C ARG A 19 0.65 22.37 -3.06
N ASN A 20 -0.23 23.35 -3.27
CA ASN A 20 -0.22 24.20 -4.47
C ASN A 20 0.56 25.52 -4.28
N THR A 21 1.00 25.84 -3.07
CA THR A 21 1.82 27.02 -2.81
C THR A 21 3.29 26.69 -2.97
N LYS A 22 3.98 27.37 -3.89
CA LYS A 22 5.43 27.20 -4.06
C LYS A 22 6.17 27.73 -2.83
N PRO A 23 7.16 27.00 -2.29
CA PRO A 23 7.94 27.47 -1.16
C PRO A 23 8.80 28.71 -1.54
N PRO A 24 9.11 29.60 -0.57
CA PRO A 24 8.73 29.52 0.83
C PRO A 24 7.25 29.84 1.06
N LEU A 25 6.63 29.12 2.00
CA LEU A 25 5.27 29.40 2.46
C LEU A 25 5.23 30.71 3.24
N SER A 26 4.09 31.39 3.22
CA SER A 26 3.90 32.66 3.92
C SER A 26 3.92 32.50 5.44
N ASP A 27 4.24 33.59 6.14
CA ASP A 27 4.19 33.65 7.61
C ASP A 27 2.81 33.26 8.16
N LEU A 28 1.73 33.55 7.42
CA LEU A 28 0.39 33.13 7.79
C LEU A 28 0.27 31.59 7.85
N LEU A 29 0.79 30.91 6.83
CA LEU A 29 0.74 29.45 6.76
C LEU A 29 1.65 28.77 7.79
N ILE A 30 2.77 29.40 8.13
CA ILE A 30 3.76 28.84 9.05
C ILE A 30 3.45 29.18 10.52
N PHE A 31 3.14 30.43 10.84
CA PHE A 31 2.97 30.87 12.24
C PHE A 31 1.52 30.78 12.74
N GLN A 32 0.52 30.67 11.86
CA GLN A 32 -0.88 30.52 12.28
C GLN A 32 -1.49 29.19 11.85
N ALA A 33 -1.41 28.84 10.56
CA ALA A 33 -2.12 27.67 10.06
C ALA A 33 -1.48 26.35 10.52
N PHE A 34 -0.15 26.21 10.42
CA PHE A 34 0.56 24.99 10.87
C PHE A 34 0.34 24.67 12.36
N PRO A 35 0.51 25.60 13.31
CA PRO A 35 0.28 25.31 14.72
C PRO A 35 -1.20 24.99 15.00
N ALA A 36 -2.13 25.66 14.30
CA ALA A 36 -3.55 25.39 14.46
C ALA A 36 -3.94 23.98 14.02
N VAL A 37 -3.45 23.50 12.87
CA VAL A 37 -3.73 22.13 12.41
C VAL A 37 -3.05 21.08 13.29
N ALA A 38 -1.80 21.31 13.72
CA ALA A 38 -1.11 20.41 14.64
C ALA A 38 -1.87 20.27 15.96
N GLN A 39 -2.24 21.40 16.58
CA GLN A 39 -2.99 21.42 17.84
C GLN A 39 -4.39 20.81 17.68
N CYS A 40 -5.07 21.09 16.57
CA CYS A 40 -6.38 20.50 16.28
C CYS A 40 -6.30 18.97 16.16
N SER A 41 -5.25 18.46 15.51
CA SER A 41 -5.02 17.03 15.35
C SER A 41 -4.74 16.36 16.70
N LEU A 42 -4.00 17.05 17.58
CA LEU A 42 -3.65 16.55 18.91
C LEU A 42 -4.83 16.48 19.90
N HIS A 43 -5.82 17.37 19.74
CA HIS A 43 -6.91 17.53 20.72
C HIS A 43 -8.28 17.06 20.24
N THR A 44 -8.36 16.51 19.02
CA THR A 44 -9.61 15.96 18.50
C THR A 44 -9.83 14.51 18.94
N ASP A 45 -11.09 14.09 19.00
CA ASP A 45 -11.50 12.68 19.14
C ASP A 45 -12.06 12.11 17.82
N ASP A 46 -12.08 12.91 16.76
CA ASP A 46 -12.64 12.56 15.45
C ASP A 46 -11.57 11.97 14.52
N ASN A 47 -11.78 10.74 14.06
CA ASN A 47 -10.82 10.02 13.21
C ASN A 47 -10.52 10.75 11.89
N ALA A 48 -11.53 11.34 11.25
CA ALA A 48 -11.35 12.06 9.99
C ALA A 48 -10.47 13.31 10.18
N THR A 49 -10.72 14.07 11.24
CA THR A 49 -9.89 15.23 11.60
C THR A 49 -8.45 14.82 11.89
N MET A 50 -8.21 13.69 12.58
CA MET A 50 -6.85 13.17 12.82
C MET A 50 -6.14 12.77 11.52
N GLN A 51 -6.83 12.01 10.65
CA GLN A 51 -6.30 11.55 9.36
C GLN A 51 -5.92 12.74 8.47
N ASN A 52 -6.85 13.67 8.26
CA ASN A 52 -6.64 14.86 7.44
C ASN A 52 -5.54 15.75 8.03
N GLY A 53 -5.49 15.84 9.37
CA GLY A 53 -4.42 16.51 10.10
C GLY A 53 -3.04 15.94 9.79
N GLY A 54 -2.90 14.61 9.84
CA GLY A 54 -1.68 13.90 9.45
C GLY A 54 -1.26 14.17 8.00
N GLU A 55 -2.20 14.12 7.07
CA GLU A 55 -1.94 14.42 5.65
C GLU A 55 -1.57 15.89 5.41
N CYS A 56 -2.17 16.82 6.16
CA CYS A 56 -1.81 18.23 6.12
C CYS A 56 -0.36 18.44 6.59
N LEU A 57 0.00 17.82 7.72
CA LEU A 57 1.39 17.85 8.22
C LEU A 57 2.38 17.20 7.25
N ARG A 58 1.98 16.12 6.57
CA ARG A 58 2.77 15.52 5.48
C ARG A 58 3.02 16.52 4.37
N ALA A 59 2.00 17.28 3.96
CA ALA A 59 2.13 18.32 2.95
C ALA A 59 3.13 19.41 3.36
N TYR A 60 3.05 19.89 4.61
CA TYR A 60 4.01 20.86 5.14
C TYR A 60 5.45 20.33 5.11
N ILE A 61 5.67 19.07 5.52
CA ILE A 61 7.01 18.45 5.50
C ILE A 61 7.52 18.29 4.07
N SER A 62 6.67 17.85 3.14
CA SER A 62 7.10 17.64 1.76
C SER A 62 7.47 18.95 1.05
N VAL A 63 6.68 20.01 1.30
CA VAL A 63 6.79 21.30 0.62
C VAL A 63 7.80 22.24 1.28
N ALA A 64 7.83 22.31 2.60
CA ALA A 64 8.51 23.37 3.35
C ALA A 64 9.22 22.87 4.63
N LEU A 65 9.90 21.72 4.55
CA LEU A 65 10.63 21.13 5.68
C LEU A 65 11.50 22.14 6.44
N GLU A 66 12.29 22.95 5.74
CA GLU A 66 13.21 23.92 6.37
C GLU A 66 12.46 24.92 7.25
N GLN A 67 11.32 25.44 6.78
CA GLN A 67 10.51 26.39 7.56
C GLN A 67 9.87 25.72 8.77
N ILE A 68 9.43 24.47 8.65
CA ILE A 68 8.86 23.68 9.76
C ILE A 68 9.93 23.34 10.80
N ALA A 69 11.15 23.00 10.38
CA ALA A 69 12.26 22.72 11.28
C ALA A 69 12.75 23.97 12.02
N GLN A 70 12.69 25.14 11.38
CA GLN A 70 13.10 26.43 11.97
C GLN A 70 12.01 27.09 12.81
N TRP A 71 10.73 26.77 12.59
CA TRP A 71 9.64 27.27 13.42
C TRP A 71 9.72 26.67 14.83
N HIS A 72 9.48 27.49 15.85
CA HIS A 72 9.45 27.09 17.26
C HIS A 72 8.25 27.73 17.97
N ASP A 73 7.66 27.03 18.92
CA ASP A 73 6.70 27.60 19.86
C ASP A 73 7.38 28.37 21.00
N GLU A 74 6.58 28.97 21.89
CA GLU A 74 7.07 29.72 23.05
C GLU A 74 7.86 28.86 24.05
N GLN A 75 7.70 27.53 24.00
CA GLN A 75 8.34 26.56 24.89
C GLN A 75 9.63 26.00 24.29
N GLY A 76 9.94 26.34 23.03
CA GLY A 76 11.11 25.88 22.30
C GLY A 76 10.92 24.57 21.55
N HIS A 77 9.70 24.05 21.44
CA HIS A 77 9.41 22.90 20.57
C HIS A 77 9.35 23.34 19.12
N ASN A 78 10.08 22.66 18.25
CA ASN A 78 10.04 22.96 16.82
C ASN A 78 8.87 22.27 16.10
N GLY A 79 8.69 22.56 14.81
CA GLY A 79 7.57 21.98 14.04
C GLY A 79 7.67 20.46 13.90
N LEU A 80 8.87 19.91 13.77
CA LEU A 80 9.08 18.46 13.72
C LEU A 80 8.66 17.77 15.02
N TRP A 81 8.85 18.42 16.17
CA TRP A 81 8.34 17.89 17.45
C TRP A 81 6.82 17.71 17.42
N TYR A 82 6.07 18.67 16.87
CA TYR A 82 4.61 18.56 16.73
C TYR A 82 4.18 17.44 15.79
N VAL A 83 4.90 17.29 14.66
CA VAL A 83 4.66 16.16 13.76
C VAL A 83 4.87 14.83 14.50
N MET A 84 5.95 14.72 15.27
CA MET A 84 6.23 13.51 16.05
C MET A 84 5.15 13.21 17.09
N GLN A 85 4.58 14.23 17.75
CA GLN A 85 3.45 14.04 18.66
C GLN A 85 2.22 13.51 17.92
N VAL A 86 1.91 14.05 16.74
CA VAL A 86 0.78 13.58 15.94
C VAL A 86 1.02 12.16 15.44
N VAL A 87 2.20 11.83 14.93
CA VAL A 87 2.57 10.45 14.54
C VAL A 87 2.40 9.49 15.73
N SER A 88 2.84 9.88 16.92
CA SER A 88 2.68 9.10 18.15
C SER A 88 1.21 8.83 18.49
N GLN A 89 0.34 9.84 18.34
CA GLN A 89 -1.10 9.70 18.59
C GLN A 89 -1.81 8.84 17.52
N LEU A 90 -1.45 9.01 16.24
CA LEU A 90 -2.02 8.22 15.15
C LEU A 90 -1.65 6.74 15.27
N LEU A 91 -0.46 6.44 15.80
CA LEU A 91 0.04 5.09 16.06
C LEU A 91 -0.29 4.55 17.46
N ASP A 92 -1.06 5.28 18.27
CA ASP A 92 -1.40 4.85 19.62
C ASP A 92 -2.29 3.57 19.58
N PRO A 93 -1.86 2.43 20.15
CA PRO A 93 -2.66 1.20 20.21
C PRO A 93 -3.86 1.30 21.17
N ARG A 94 -4.11 2.45 21.80
CA ARG A 94 -5.30 2.65 22.64
C ARG A 94 -6.44 3.31 21.88
N THR A 95 -6.16 3.89 20.72
CA THR A 95 -7.13 4.56 19.85
C THR A 95 -7.59 3.62 18.73
N SER A 96 -8.65 4.03 18.03
CA SER A 96 -9.19 3.34 16.85
C SER A 96 -8.07 2.93 15.88
N GLU A 97 -8.15 1.73 15.27
CA GLU A 97 -7.17 1.33 14.25
C GLU A 97 -7.13 2.32 13.07
N PHE A 98 -8.28 2.92 12.75
CA PHE A 98 -8.44 3.83 11.62
C PHE A 98 -7.62 5.12 11.76
N THR A 99 -7.13 5.48 12.95
CA THR A 99 -6.21 6.62 13.09
C THR A 99 -4.93 6.40 12.26
N ALA A 100 -4.57 5.15 11.99
CA ALA A 100 -3.38 4.79 11.23
C ALA A 100 -3.64 4.57 9.72
N ALA A 101 -4.82 4.91 9.19
CA ALA A 101 -5.15 4.66 7.77
C ALA A 101 -4.16 5.32 6.79
N PHE A 102 -3.67 6.53 7.09
CA PHE A 102 -2.75 7.27 6.20
C PHE A 102 -1.39 7.58 6.84
N VAL A 103 -1.16 7.16 8.09
CA VAL A 103 0.07 7.48 8.82
C VAL A 103 1.32 6.95 8.14
N GLY A 104 1.21 5.86 7.36
CA GLY A 104 2.30 5.32 6.57
C GLY A 104 2.89 6.33 5.59
N ARG A 105 2.04 7.10 4.89
CA ARG A 105 2.49 8.12 3.92
C ARG A 105 3.24 9.26 4.63
N LEU A 106 2.75 9.70 5.79
CA LEU A 106 3.42 10.70 6.63
C LEU A 106 4.79 10.21 7.11
N VAL A 107 4.86 9.00 7.68
CA VAL A 107 6.12 8.42 8.18
C VAL A 107 7.12 8.21 7.05
N SER A 108 6.71 7.66 5.91
CA SER A 108 7.59 7.48 4.75
C SER A 108 8.14 8.82 4.24
N THR A 109 7.31 9.87 4.21
CA THR A 109 7.74 11.23 3.83
C THR A 109 8.72 11.80 4.85
N LEU A 110 8.47 11.60 6.15
CA LEU A 110 9.36 12.04 7.22
C LEU A 110 10.73 11.37 7.10
N ILE A 111 10.76 10.05 6.88
CA ILE A 111 12.00 9.28 6.67
C ILE A 111 12.74 9.78 5.43
N SER A 112 12.03 10.00 4.32
CA SER A 112 12.62 10.46 3.06
C SER A 112 13.21 11.87 3.15
N LYS A 113 12.54 12.79 3.86
CA LYS A 113 12.89 14.22 3.91
C LYS A 113 13.84 14.57 5.05
N VAL A 114 13.60 14.02 6.25
CA VAL A 114 14.39 14.31 7.46
C VAL A 114 15.58 13.34 7.58
N GLY A 115 15.42 12.11 7.10
CA GLY A 115 16.51 11.14 7.00
C GLY A 115 17.18 10.86 8.34
N SER A 116 18.51 10.96 8.36
CA SER A 116 19.33 10.64 9.53
C SER A 116 19.09 11.52 10.76
N GLU A 117 18.48 12.70 10.59
CA GLU A 117 18.15 13.59 11.72
C GLU A 117 17.04 13.04 12.61
N LEU A 118 16.27 12.04 12.14
CA LEU A 118 15.30 11.32 12.97
C LEU A 118 15.98 10.55 14.12
N GLY A 119 17.16 9.97 13.87
CA GLY A 119 17.93 9.22 14.88
C GLY A 119 17.06 8.24 15.68
N GLU A 120 17.09 8.37 17.02
CA GLU A 120 16.32 7.53 17.96
C GLU A 120 14.79 7.60 17.77
N ASN A 121 14.27 8.68 17.17
CA ASN A 121 12.83 8.80 16.92
C ASN A 121 12.36 7.79 15.87
N LEU A 122 13.22 7.39 14.93
CA LEU A 122 12.86 6.38 13.92
C LEU A 122 12.54 5.04 14.61
N ASP A 123 13.42 4.58 15.49
CA ASP A 123 13.23 3.35 16.26
C ASP A 123 11.94 3.39 17.08
N GLN A 124 11.63 4.54 17.68
CA GLN A 124 10.39 4.74 18.43
C GLN A 124 9.15 4.65 17.53
N ILE A 125 9.19 5.26 16.33
CA ILE A 125 8.10 5.18 15.35
C ILE A 125 7.90 3.72 14.90
N LEU A 126 8.98 3.02 14.54
CA LEU A 126 8.88 1.63 14.07
C LEU A 126 8.33 0.70 15.16
N ARG A 127 8.68 0.91 16.43
CA ARG A 127 8.05 0.20 17.57
C ARG A 127 6.56 0.51 17.70
N ALA A 128 6.16 1.77 17.53
CA ALA A 128 4.76 2.17 17.56
C ALA A 128 3.97 1.54 16.40
N ILE A 129 4.54 1.50 15.20
CA ILE A 129 3.98 0.80 14.03
C ILE A 129 3.78 -0.68 14.34
N LEU A 130 4.80 -1.38 14.85
CA LEU A 130 4.69 -2.79 15.23
C LEU A 130 3.57 -3.02 16.27
N SER A 131 3.45 -2.13 17.25
CA SER A 131 2.39 -2.20 18.26
C SER A 131 1.00 -1.96 17.67
N LYS A 132 0.86 -1.04 16.71
CA LYS A 132 -0.42 -0.74 16.05
C LYS A 132 -0.83 -1.87 15.09
N MET A 133 0.13 -2.45 14.36
CA MET A 133 -0.09 -3.62 13.50
C MET A 133 -0.61 -4.83 14.27
N GLN A 134 -0.25 -5.00 15.54
CA GLN A 134 -0.76 -6.11 16.36
C GLN A 134 -2.29 -6.04 16.58
N GLN A 135 -2.88 -4.85 16.51
CA GLN A 135 -4.31 -4.64 16.72
C GLN A 135 -5.09 -4.41 15.43
N ALA A 136 -4.41 -3.99 14.37
CA ALA A 136 -5.05 -3.66 13.12
C ALA A 136 -5.48 -4.94 12.38
N GLU A 137 -6.76 -5.01 12.03
CA GLU A 137 -7.35 -6.10 11.26
C GLU A 137 -7.67 -5.65 9.83
N THR A 138 -8.00 -4.36 9.66
CA THR A 138 -8.39 -3.81 8.35
C THR A 138 -7.19 -3.71 7.40
N LEU A 139 -7.42 -4.15 6.16
CA LEU A 139 -6.40 -4.17 5.10
C LEU A 139 -5.80 -2.79 4.83
N THR A 140 -6.62 -1.75 4.74
CA THR A 140 -6.16 -0.38 4.44
C THR A 140 -5.16 0.13 5.48
N VAL A 141 -5.44 -0.10 6.77
CA VAL A 141 -4.55 0.24 7.89
C VAL A 141 -3.28 -0.62 7.85
N MET A 142 -3.42 -1.93 7.64
CA MET A 142 -2.28 -2.84 7.57
C MET A 142 -1.35 -2.52 6.40
N GLN A 143 -1.90 -2.22 5.22
CA GLN A 143 -1.15 -1.78 4.06
C GLN A 143 -0.37 -0.50 4.39
N SER A 144 -1.04 0.54 4.91
CA SER A 144 -0.41 1.79 5.31
C SER A 144 0.82 1.58 6.24
N LEU A 145 0.67 0.73 7.26
CA LEU A 145 1.73 0.42 8.20
C LEU A 145 2.86 -0.43 7.60
N ILE A 146 2.53 -1.47 6.82
CA ILE A 146 3.51 -2.33 6.16
C ILE A 146 4.32 -1.55 5.12
N MET A 147 3.68 -0.62 4.41
CA MET A 147 4.34 0.19 3.39
C MET A 147 5.50 1.01 3.96
N VAL A 148 5.52 1.38 5.25
CA VAL A 148 6.69 2.03 5.86
C VAL A 148 7.93 1.14 5.79
N PHE A 149 7.78 -0.15 6.10
CA PHE A 149 8.88 -1.12 5.97
C PHE A 149 9.25 -1.37 4.52
N ALA A 150 8.26 -1.43 3.62
CA ALA A 150 8.52 -1.55 2.19
C ALA A 150 9.38 -0.39 1.68
N HIS A 151 9.07 0.86 2.03
CA HIS A 151 9.91 2.02 1.68
C HIS A 151 11.32 1.92 2.28
N LEU A 152 11.46 1.50 3.54
CA LEU A 152 12.77 1.31 4.19
C LEU A 152 13.63 0.23 3.54
N VAL A 153 13.04 -0.80 2.92
CA VAL A 153 13.81 -1.79 2.14
C VAL A 153 14.57 -1.13 0.98
N HIS A 154 14.07 -0.02 0.42
CA HIS A 154 14.76 0.66 -0.67
C HIS A 154 15.95 1.50 -0.23
N SER A 155 15.92 2.06 0.98
CA SER A 155 16.91 3.02 1.47
C SER A 155 17.84 2.47 2.55
N GLN A 156 17.35 1.59 3.43
CA GLN A 156 18.03 1.13 4.65
C GLN A 156 17.75 -0.36 4.93
N LEU A 157 17.88 -1.23 3.92
CA LEU A 157 17.58 -2.66 4.04
C LEU A 157 18.30 -3.36 5.22
N GLU A 158 19.63 -3.26 5.28
CA GLU A 158 20.40 -3.97 6.31
C GLU A 158 20.13 -3.42 7.73
N PRO A 159 20.15 -2.09 7.97
CA PRO A 159 19.72 -1.52 9.26
C PRO A 159 18.30 -1.93 9.66
N LEU A 160 17.36 -2.00 8.69
CA LEU A 160 16.00 -2.45 8.95
C LEU A 160 15.95 -3.90 9.45
N LEU A 161 16.70 -4.81 8.80
CA LEU A 161 16.76 -6.20 9.21
C LEU A 161 17.42 -6.37 10.58
N GLU A 162 18.47 -5.59 10.88
CA GLU A 162 19.10 -5.56 12.20
C GLU A 162 18.13 -5.08 13.28
N PHE A 163 17.44 -3.97 13.03
CA PHE A 163 16.44 -3.42 13.93
C PHE A 163 15.32 -4.43 14.22
N LEU A 164 14.69 -4.98 13.17
CA LEU A 164 13.57 -5.93 13.33
C LEU A 164 13.98 -7.25 14.00
N CYS A 165 15.25 -7.66 13.88
CA CYS A 165 15.75 -8.83 14.60
C CYS A 165 16.13 -8.53 16.05
N SER A 166 16.47 -7.28 16.39
CA SER A 166 16.81 -6.89 17.75
C SER A 166 15.60 -6.86 18.71
N LEU A 167 14.38 -6.87 18.16
CA LEU A 167 13.14 -6.72 18.93
C LEU A 167 12.34 -8.03 19.00
N PRO A 168 11.75 -8.35 20.15
CA PRO A 168 10.74 -9.39 20.22
C PRO A 168 9.45 -8.90 19.56
N GLY A 169 8.90 -9.68 18.64
CA GLY A 169 7.55 -9.54 18.12
C GLY A 169 6.49 -10.06 19.11
N PRO A 170 5.20 -9.94 18.75
CA PRO A 170 4.08 -10.28 19.64
C PRO A 170 4.02 -11.77 20.02
N THR A 171 4.70 -12.63 19.27
CA THR A 171 4.76 -14.08 19.48
C THR A 171 6.02 -14.53 20.22
N GLY A 172 6.88 -13.60 20.65
CA GLY A 172 8.19 -13.89 21.27
C GLY A 172 9.31 -14.26 20.30
N LYS A 173 8.98 -14.43 19.01
CA LYS A 173 9.94 -14.52 17.90
C LYS A 173 10.43 -13.12 17.49
N PRO A 174 11.52 -12.99 16.70
CA PRO A 174 11.96 -11.68 16.20
C PRO A 174 10.83 -10.92 15.49
N ALA A 175 10.77 -9.60 15.64
CA ALA A 175 9.75 -8.77 15.00
C ALA A 175 9.79 -8.87 13.47
N LEU A 176 10.95 -9.20 12.88
CA LEU A 176 11.08 -9.53 11.47
C LEU A 176 10.12 -10.64 11.02
N GLU A 177 9.98 -11.71 11.81
CA GLU A 177 9.05 -12.80 11.49
C GLU A 177 7.60 -12.32 11.49
N PHE A 178 7.24 -11.44 12.41
CA PHE A 178 5.89 -10.84 12.48
C PHE A 178 5.60 -9.97 11.25
N VAL A 179 6.48 -9.01 10.94
CA VAL A 179 6.31 -8.13 9.78
C VAL A 179 6.20 -8.93 8.48
N MET A 180 7.10 -9.90 8.28
CA MET A 180 7.09 -10.71 7.06
C MET A 180 5.85 -11.61 7.00
N SER A 181 5.39 -12.18 8.12
CA SER A 181 4.16 -12.98 8.14
C SER A 181 2.93 -12.16 7.77
N GLU A 182 2.78 -10.97 8.36
CA GLU A 182 1.65 -10.09 8.08
C GLU A 182 1.68 -9.58 6.63
N TRP A 183 2.86 -9.19 6.15
CA TRP A 183 3.04 -8.73 4.77
C TRP A 183 2.79 -9.84 3.75
N MET A 184 3.42 -11.01 3.87
CA MET A 184 3.25 -12.12 2.91
C MET A 184 1.80 -12.62 2.82
N SER A 185 1.03 -12.47 3.90
CA SER A 185 -0.37 -12.86 3.93
C SER A 185 -1.32 -11.87 3.25
N ARG A 186 -0.89 -10.62 3.03
CA ARG A 186 -1.75 -9.52 2.52
C ARG A 186 -1.24 -8.88 1.23
N GLN A 187 -0.02 -9.18 0.79
CA GLN A 187 0.57 -8.60 -0.42
C GLN A 187 -0.37 -8.62 -1.63
N HIS A 188 -1.00 -9.77 -1.90
CA HIS A 188 -1.92 -9.97 -3.02
C HIS A 188 -3.23 -9.15 -2.94
N LEU A 189 -3.47 -8.48 -1.81
CA LEU A 189 -4.63 -7.62 -1.58
C LEU A 189 -4.25 -6.14 -1.62
N PHE A 190 -2.96 -5.80 -1.72
CA PHE A 190 -2.56 -4.40 -1.77
C PHE A 190 -3.10 -3.73 -3.04
N TYR A 191 -3.55 -2.49 -2.88
CA TYR A 191 -4.08 -1.67 -3.96
C TYR A 191 -3.27 -0.38 -4.10
N GLY A 192 -3.44 0.31 -5.22
CA GLY A 192 -2.70 1.52 -5.59
C GLY A 192 -1.50 1.22 -6.47
N GLN A 193 -1.39 1.96 -7.59
CA GLN A 193 -0.37 1.70 -8.60
C GLN A 193 1.05 1.93 -8.07
N TYR A 194 1.24 3.01 -7.31
CA TYR A 194 2.53 3.37 -6.72
C TYR A 194 2.90 2.40 -5.58
N GLU A 195 1.97 2.14 -4.66
CA GLU A 195 2.15 1.22 -3.54
C GLU A 195 2.48 -0.20 -4.04
N GLY A 196 1.79 -0.67 -5.08
CA GLY A 196 2.07 -1.94 -5.75
C GLY A 196 3.50 -2.02 -6.30
N LYS A 197 3.97 -0.95 -6.98
CA LYS A 197 5.36 -0.86 -7.49
C LYS A 197 6.39 -0.90 -6.37
N VAL A 198 6.21 -0.07 -5.33
CA VAL A 198 7.13 -0.01 -4.18
C VAL A 198 7.20 -1.38 -3.50
N SER A 199 6.05 -1.97 -3.18
CA SER A 199 5.99 -3.26 -2.49
C SER A 199 6.63 -4.38 -3.33
N SER A 200 6.27 -4.48 -4.62
CA SER A 200 6.80 -5.50 -5.52
C SER A 200 8.31 -5.44 -5.67
N VAL A 201 8.86 -4.24 -5.87
CA VAL A 201 10.31 -4.05 -6.00
C VAL A 201 11.02 -4.30 -4.66
N ALA A 202 10.41 -3.94 -3.52
CA ALA A 202 10.94 -4.28 -2.20
C ALA A 202 11.04 -5.79 -1.99
N LEU A 203 10.02 -6.56 -2.41
CA LEU A 203 10.04 -8.02 -2.37
C LEU A 203 11.16 -8.61 -3.25
N CYS A 204 11.36 -8.09 -4.45
CA CYS A 204 12.48 -8.47 -5.31
C CYS A 204 13.83 -8.24 -4.62
N LYS A 205 14.02 -7.07 -3.99
CA LYS A 205 15.25 -6.75 -3.24
C LYS A 205 15.47 -7.67 -2.05
N LEU A 206 14.43 -7.97 -1.28
CA LEU A 206 14.49 -8.90 -0.14
C LEU A 206 14.88 -10.32 -0.58
N LEU A 207 14.28 -10.81 -1.67
CA LEU A 207 14.62 -12.11 -2.24
C LEU A 207 16.08 -12.16 -2.71
N GLN A 208 16.49 -11.16 -3.49
CA GLN A 208 17.86 -11.08 -4.01
C GLN A 208 18.88 -10.95 -2.88
N TYR A 209 18.61 -10.11 -1.88
CA TYR A 209 19.49 -9.95 -0.72
C TYR A 209 19.61 -11.25 0.06
N GLY A 210 18.50 -11.87 0.46
CA GLY A 210 18.51 -13.10 1.27
C GLY A 210 19.23 -14.29 0.60
N ILE A 211 19.33 -14.30 -0.73
CA ILE A 211 20.04 -15.32 -1.50
C ILE A 211 21.51 -14.95 -1.70
N ASN A 212 21.79 -13.71 -2.12
CA ASN A 212 23.16 -13.29 -2.40
C ASN A 212 24.05 -13.23 -1.16
N THR A 213 23.47 -12.89 0.01
CA THR A 213 24.21 -12.76 1.28
C THR A 213 24.09 -13.99 2.17
N ASP A 214 23.34 -15.01 1.74
CA ASP A 214 22.97 -16.18 2.57
C ASP A 214 22.37 -15.81 3.94
N ASP A 215 21.53 -14.77 3.98
CA ASP A 215 21.02 -14.21 5.24
C ASP A 215 20.01 -15.15 5.92
N LYS A 216 20.47 -15.82 6.99
CA LYS A 216 19.66 -16.74 7.81
C LYS A 216 18.48 -16.06 8.49
N ARG A 217 18.55 -14.76 8.75
CA ARG A 217 17.42 -13.99 9.32
C ARG A 217 16.19 -14.07 8.42
N LEU A 218 16.38 -14.15 7.10
CA LEU A 218 15.30 -14.29 6.12
C LEU A 218 15.03 -15.74 5.75
N GLN A 219 16.08 -16.56 5.58
CA GLN A 219 15.93 -17.96 5.13
C GLN A 219 15.24 -18.86 6.15
N ASP A 220 15.46 -18.64 7.45
CA ASP A 220 14.94 -19.49 8.51
C ASP A 220 13.46 -19.18 8.85
N ILE A 221 12.92 -18.08 8.34
CA ILE A 221 11.52 -17.71 8.53
C ILE A 221 10.63 -18.62 7.68
N ARG A 222 9.54 -19.10 8.29
CA ARG A 222 8.49 -19.87 7.60
C ARG A 222 7.16 -19.15 7.72
N VAL A 223 6.41 -19.12 6.63
CA VAL A 223 5.13 -18.40 6.52
C VAL A 223 4.07 -19.28 5.87
N LYS A 224 2.80 -18.87 6.00
CA LYS A 224 1.68 -19.51 5.31
C LYS A 224 1.87 -19.41 3.79
N GLY A 225 1.80 -20.56 3.12
CA GLY A 225 1.94 -20.68 1.68
C GLY A 225 0.59 -20.55 0.97
N GLU A 226 0.05 -21.70 0.58
CA GLU A 226 -1.20 -21.86 -0.17
C GLU A 226 -2.21 -22.65 0.65
N GLU A 227 -3.50 -22.40 0.41
CA GLU A 227 -4.56 -23.21 0.99
C GLU A 227 -4.61 -24.58 0.30
N ILE A 228 -4.71 -25.64 1.10
CA ILE A 228 -4.82 -27.01 0.64
C ILE A 228 -6.30 -27.31 0.42
N PHE A 229 -6.72 -27.28 -0.85
CA PHE A 229 -8.09 -27.62 -1.25
C PHE A 229 -8.28 -29.13 -1.38
N ASN A 230 -9.44 -29.63 -0.97
CA ASN A 230 -9.88 -30.97 -1.33
C ASN A 230 -10.73 -30.87 -2.62
N MET A 231 -10.20 -31.34 -3.75
CA MET A 231 -10.88 -31.23 -5.06
C MET A 231 -12.24 -31.95 -5.12
N GLU A 232 -12.52 -32.87 -4.20
CA GLU A 232 -13.82 -33.55 -4.10
C GLU A 232 -14.89 -32.70 -3.37
N GLU A 233 -14.49 -31.60 -2.72
CA GLU A 233 -15.37 -30.75 -1.94
C GLU A 233 -15.89 -29.60 -2.82
N GLY A 234 -17.12 -29.73 -3.32
CA GLY A 234 -17.82 -28.62 -4.01
C GLY A 234 -18.04 -27.41 -3.08
N ILE A 235 -18.49 -26.27 -3.62
CA ILE A 235 -18.64 -24.93 -2.98
C ILE A 235 -18.50 -24.95 -1.45
N ARG A 236 -17.42 -24.33 -0.96
CA ARG A 236 -17.12 -24.24 0.47
C ARG A 236 -17.80 -23.02 1.09
N THR A 237 -18.84 -23.27 1.88
CA THR A 237 -19.54 -22.22 2.65
C THR A 237 -18.88 -22.00 4.00
N ARG A 238 -19.13 -20.86 4.65
CA ARG A 238 -18.61 -20.53 6.00
C ARG A 238 -18.87 -21.65 7.03
N SER A 239 -20.03 -22.31 6.95
CA SER A 239 -20.37 -23.45 7.83
C SER A 239 -19.54 -24.72 7.56
N LYS A 240 -19.11 -24.95 6.31
CA LYS A 240 -18.22 -26.07 5.96
C LYS A 240 -16.78 -25.80 6.42
N ALA A 241 -16.29 -24.57 6.25
CA ALA A 241 -14.98 -24.14 6.75
C ALA A 241 -14.88 -24.20 8.29
N ALA A 242 -15.98 -23.94 9.02
CA ALA A 242 -16.00 -24.13 10.47
C ALA A 242 -15.90 -25.62 10.91
N LYS A 243 -16.42 -26.55 10.10
CA LYS A 243 -16.38 -28.00 10.39
C LYS A 243 -15.06 -28.65 9.96
N ASN A 244 -14.52 -28.22 8.83
CA ASN A 244 -13.20 -28.59 8.33
C ASN A 244 -12.38 -27.30 8.20
N PRO A 245 -11.56 -26.94 9.21
CA PRO A 245 -10.77 -25.71 9.16
C PRO A 245 -9.78 -25.72 8.00
N GLU A 246 -9.54 -24.52 7.46
CA GLU A 246 -8.60 -24.29 6.37
C GLU A 246 -7.19 -24.77 6.74
N ARG A 247 -6.60 -25.58 5.86
CA ARG A 247 -5.23 -26.07 6.03
C ARG A 247 -4.37 -25.32 5.06
N TRP A 248 -3.32 -24.71 5.58
CA TRP A 248 -2.36 -23.94 4.80
C TRP A 248 -1.03 -24.69 4.78
N THR A 249 -0.34 -24.65 3.64
CA THR A 249 1.05 -25.10 3.59
C THR A 249 1.94 -24.15 4.40
N ASN A 250 3.06 -24.66 4.92
CA ASN A 250 4.05 -23.87 5.65
C ASN A 250 5.39 -23.91 4.91
N ILE A 251 5.74 -22.82 4.23
CA ILE A 251 6.87 -22.76 3.29
C ILE A 251 7.93 -21.75 3.75
N PRO A 252 9.18 -21.86 3.26
CA PRO A 252 10.20 -20.85 3.53
C PRO A 252 9.76 -19.46 3.01
N LEU A 253 10.15 -18.42 3.74
CA LEU A 253 9.78 -17.04 3.41
C LEU A 253 10.16 -16.65 1.99
N LEU A 254 11.40 -16.93 1.58
CA LEU A 254 11.90 -16.58 0.25
C LEU A 254 11.10 -17.26 -0.87
N VAL A 255 10.60 -18.48 -0.61
CA VAL A 255 9.72 -19.18 -1.56
C VAL A 255 8.38 -18.47 -1.67
N LYS A 256 7.79 -18.04 -0.55
CA LYS A 256 6.55 -17.25 -0.58
C LYS A 256 6.74 -15.91 -1.29
N ILE A 257 7.87 -15.24 -1.09
CA ILE A 257 8.22 -14.00 -1.78
C ILE A 257 8.25 -14.23 -3.30
N LEU A 258 8.92 -15.28 -3.77
CA LEU A 258 8.95 -15.62 -5.20
C LEU A 258 7.53 -15.81 -5.77
N LYS A 259 6.67 -16.56 -5.07
CA LYS A 259 5.27 -16.78 -5.49
C LYS A 259 4.50 -15.48 -5.62
N LEU A 260 4.68 -14.56 -4.66
CA LEU A 260 4.05 -13.25 -4.70
C LEU A 260 4.58 -12.39 -5.86
N ILE A 261 5.88 -12.39 -6.11
CA ILE A 261 6.47 -11.69 -7.27
C ILE A 261 5.87 -12.21 -8.59
N ILE A 262 5.67 -13.53 -8.72
CA ILE A 262 5.02 -14.12 -9.89
C ILE A 262 3.55 -13.68 -10.00
N ASN A 263 2.84 -13.61 -8.88
CA ASN A 263 1.47 -13.10 -8.82
C ASN A 263 1.39 -11.63 -9.28
N GLU A 264 2.29 -10.77 -8.81
CA GLU A 264 2.36 -9.37 -9.25
C GLU A 264 2.65 -9.24 -10.75
N LEU A 265 3.52 -10.10 -11.29
CA LEU A 265 3.74 -10.15 -12.73
C LEU A 265 2.46 -10.55 -13.48
N SER A 266 1.73 -11.56 -12.98
CA SER A 266 0.45 -11.99 -13.58
C SER A 266 -0.54 -10.83 -13.62
N ASN A 267 -0.72 -10.14 -12.49
CA ASN A 267 -1.60 -8.98 -12.37
C ASN A 267 -1.16 -7.85 -13.32
N ALA A 268 0.14 -7.59 -13.44
CA ALA A 268 0.67 -6.56 -14.33
C ALA A 268 0.45 -6.89 -15.82
N ILE A 269 0.60 -8.17 -16.21
CA ILE A 269 0.31 -8.63 -17.58
C ILE A 269 -1.18 -8.47 -17.89
N GLU A 270 -2.06 -8.89 -16.96
CA GLU A 270 -3.51 -8.79 -17.13
C GLU A 270 -3.96 -7.33 -17.24
N ALA A 271 -3.51 -6.46 -16.33
CA ALA A 271 -3.81 -5.02 -16.38
C ALA A 271 -3.32 -4.36 -17.68
N ASN A 272 -2.16 -4.75 -18.20
CA ASN A 272 -1.64 -4.23 -19.47
C ASN A 272 -2.43 -4.74 -20.68
N ALA A 273 -2.87 -6.01 -20.68
CA ALA A 273 -3.70 -6.57 -21.74
C ALA A 273 -5.09 -5.93 -21.80
N SER A 274 -5.72 -5.68 -20.64
CA SER A 274 -7.00 -4.98 -20.56
C SER A 274 -6.91 -3.55 -21.08
N ARG A 275 -5.85 -2.80 -20.73
CA ARG A 275 -5.62 -1.44 -21.24
C ARG A 275 -5.39 -1.38 -22.75
N GLN A 276 -4.66 -2.35 -23.31
CA GLN A 276 -4.47 -2.43 -24.77
C GLN A 276 -5.79 -2.72 -25.49
N THR A 277 -6.60 -3.62 -24.93
CA THR A 277 -7.92 -3.94 -25.48
C THR A 277 -8.82 -2.70 -25.42
N ALA A 278 -8.92 -2.01 -24.28
CA ALA A 278 -9.73 -0.78 -24.16
C ALA A 278 -9.30 0.31 -25.16
N ALA A 279 -7.99 0.48 -25.38
CA ALA A 279 -7.47 1.44 -26.36
C ALA A 279 -7.86 1.09 -27.80
N GLU A 280 -7.89 -0.19 -28.17
CA GLU A 280 -8.35 -0.67 -29.49
C GLU A 280 -9.84 -0.42 -29.71
N TRP A 281 -10.67 -0.60 -28.68
CA TRP A 281 -12.12 -0.36 -28.77
C TRP A 281 -12.46 1.13 -28.81
N SER A 282 -11.65 1.99 -28.17
CA SER A 282 -11.82 3.45 -28.21
C SER A 282 -11.50 4.08 -29.58
N GLN A 283 -10.79 3.38 -30.47
CA GLN A 283 -10.49 3.85 -31.82
C GLN A 283 -11.63 3.63 -32.82
N ASP A 284 -12.59 2.76 -32.54
CA ASP A 284 -13.68 2.42 -33.47
C ASP A 284 -15.01 3.16 -33.18
N GLU A 285 -15.13 3.86 -32.04
CA GLU A 285 -16.30 4.69 -31.69
C GLU A 285 -16.15 6.19 -32.01
N SER A 286 -15.10 6.61 -32.71
CA SER A 286 -14.94 8.01 -33.14
C SER A 286 -15.55 8.30 -34.51
N ASN A 287 -16.57 7.56 -34.93
CA ASN A 287 -17.30 7.84 -36.16
C ASN A 287 -18.69 7.18 -36.15
N ASP A 288 -19.70 7.79 -35.51
CA ASP A 288 -21.04 7.92 -36.11
C ASP A 288 -22.01 8.75 -35.23
N MET A 289 -22.33 9.94 -35.74
CA MET A 289 -23.70 10.49 -35.83
C MET A 289 -24.49 10.73 -34.52
N TRP A 290 -24.20 11.85 -33.84
CA TRP A 290 -25.22 12.56 -33.06
C TRP A 290 -26.17 13.28 -34.03
N GLU A 291 -27.12 12.57 -34.63
CA GLU A 291 -28.33 13.21 -35.15
C GLU A 291 -29.42 13.17 -34.08
N ASP A 292 -29.78 14.36 -33.60
CA ASP A 292 -30.90 14.64 -32.73
C ASP A 292 -32.19 13.96 -33.22
N GLN A 293 -32.84 13.21 -32.34
CA GLN A 293 -34.28 13.04 -32.39
C GLN A 293 -34.81 13.00 -30.95
N GLU A 294 -35.28 14.18 -30.53
CA GLU A 294 -36.33 14.33 -29.52
C GLU A 294 -37.52 13.49 -29.98
N ASP A 295 -38.00 12.55 -29.16
CA ASP A 295 -39.39 12.53 -28.69
C ASP A 295 -39.75 11.26 -27.89
N GLU A 296 -40.50 11.54 -26.81
CA GLU A 296 -41.57 10.76 -26.21
C GLU A 296 -41.27 9.54 -25.31
N GLU A 297 -41.62 9.75 -24.03
CA GLU A 297 -41.91 8.74 -23.02
C GLU A 297 -43.00 7.78 -23.50
N GLU A 298 -42.73 6.47 -23.50
CA GLU A 298 -43.76 5.45 -23.27
C GLU A 298 -43.12 4.20 -22.64
N GLU A 299 -43.56 3.88 -21.42
CA GLU A 299 -43.32 2.61 -20.76
C GLU A 299 -44.03 1.49 -21.54
N GLU A 300 -43.31 0.46 -21.98
CA GLU A 300 -43.88 -0.89 -21.98
C GLU A 300 -42.82 -1.99 -21.89
N ASN A 301 -43.12 -2.90 -20.96
CA ASN A 301 -42.36 -4.05 -20.53
C ASN A 301 -42.43 -5.18 -21.58
N GLU A 302 -41.35 -5.39 -22.34
CA GLU A 302 -41.16 -6.60 -23.14
C GLU A 302 -39.74 -7.19 -22.99
N GLY A 303 -39.68 -8.37 -22.35
CA GLY A 303 -38.89 -9.50 -22.86
C GLY A 303 -37.36 -9.46 -22.72
N LEU A 304 -36.84 -9.58 -21.49
CA LEU A 304 -35.48 -10.09 -21.22
C LEU A 304 -35.35 -11.60 -21.54
N THR A 305 -35.65 -11.99 -22.77
CA THR A 305 -35.46 -13.36 -23.26
C THR A 305 -34.42 -13.34 -24.38
N GLY A 306 -33.14 -13.48 -24.02
CA GLY A 306 -32.09 -13.67 -25.01
C GLY A 306 -30.67 -13.32 -24.58
N GLN A 307 -30.47 -12.57 -23.49
CA GLN A 307 -29.13 -12.27 -23.00
C GLN A 307 -28.59 -13.46 -22.19
N LEU A 308 -27.44 -13.99 -22.61
CA LEU A 308 -26.72 -15.00 -21.85
C LEU A 308 -26.20 -14.35 -20.56
N LEU A 309 -26.25 -15.08 -19.45
CA LEU A 309 -25.73 -14.63 -18.16
C LEU A 309 -24.26 -14.18 -18.22
N SER A 310 -23.51 -14.65 -19.22
CA SER A 310 -22.14 -14.20 -19.53
C SER A 310 -22.07 -12.74 -19.94
N ASP A 311 -23.07 -12.25 -20.68
CA ASP A 311 -23.05 -10.91 -21.27
C ASP A 311 -23.45 -9.86 -20.23
N ILE A 312 -24.33 -10.24 -19.30
CA ILE A 312 -24.70 -9.40 -18.14
C ILE A 312 -23.51 -9.30 -17.16
N LEU A 313 -22.75 -10.40 -16.96
CA LEU A 313 -21.55 -10.39 -16.13
C LEU A 313 -20.39 -9.61 -16.76
N ALA A 314 -20.25 -9.65 -18.08
CA ALA A 314 -19.26 -8.85 -18.81
C ALA A 314 -19.59 -7.35 -18.81
N THR A 315 -20.86 -6.98 -18.53
CA THR A 315 -21.32 -5.59 -18.47
C THR A 315 -21.50 -5.08 -17.04
N ASN A 316 -20.83 -5.68 -16.05
CA ASN A 316 -20.70 -5.12 -14.69
C ASN A 316 -19.81 -3.86 -14.68
N LYS A 317 -20.16 -2.87 -15.50
CA LYS A 317 -19.69 -1.47 -15.49
C LYS A 317 -20.08 -0.71 -14.20
N TYR A 318 -20.60 -1.39 -13.18
CA TYR A 318 -20.97 -0.79 -11.90
C TYR A 318 -19.98 -1.13 -10.76
N ASP A 319 -18.93 -1.91 -11.01
CA ASP A 319 -17.89 -2.23 -10.01
C ASP A 319 -16.44 -1.97 -10.48
N GLU A 320 -16.18 -1.73 -11.77
CA GLU A 320 -14.82 -1.46 -12.28
C GLU A 320 -14.40 0.01 -12.22
N ASP A 321 -15.34 0.97 -12.30
CA ASP A 321 -15.01 2.41 -12.30
C ASP A 321 -14.68 2.99 -10.90
N TYR A 322 -14.75 2.19 -9.82
CA TYR A 322 -14.47 2.67 -8.46
C TYR A 322 -13.02 2.45 -8.01
N TYR A 323 -12.19 1.79 -8.81
CA TYR A 323 -10.81 1.43 -8.45
C TYR A 323 -9.73 1.97 -9.39
N GLU A 324 -10.09 2.67 -10.47
CA GLU A 324 -9.10 3.10 -11.47
C GLU A 324 -8.61 4.56 -11.36
N ASP A 325 -9.13 5.42 -10.48
CA ASP A 325 -8.87 6.88 -10.61
C ASP A 325 -8.35 7.65 -9.38
N ASP A 326 -7.96 7.04 -8.25
CA ASP A 326 -7.66 7.80 -7.01
C ASP A 326 -6.19 7.82 -6.51
N ASP A 327 -5.23 7.17 -7.18
CA ASP A 327 -3.80 7.21 -6.77
C ASP A 327 -2.87 7.93 -7.78
N ASP A 328 -3.38 8.45 -8.90
CA ASP A 328 -2.58 9.17 -9.91
C ASP A 328 -2.22 10.62 -9.51
N ASP A 329 -2.69 11.09 -8.35
CA ASP A 329 -2.58 12.49 -7.91
C ASP A 329 -1.64 12.79 -6.72
N ASP A 330 -1.03 11.79 -6.06
CA ASP A 330 -0.12 12.10 -4.93
C ASP A 330 1.18 12.76 -5.45
N PRO A 331 1.43 14.05 -5.16
CA PRO A 331 2.58 14.77 -5.68
C PRO A 331 3.91 14.28 -5.09
N ASP A 332 3.90 13.50 -4.00
CA ASP A 332 5.10 12.88 -3.43
C ASP A 332 5.42 11.56 -4.13
N ALA A 333 4.40 10.75 -4.45
CA ALA A 333 4.57 9.52 -5.22
C ALA A 333 5.12 9.81 -6.62
N LEU A 334 4.57 10.82 -7.32
CA LEU A 334 5.01 11.24 -8.65
C LEU A 334 6.48 11.70 -8.71
N LYS A 335 7.06 12.11 -7.59
CA LYS A 335 8.48 12.51 -7.47
C LYS A 335 9.40 11.34 -7.18
N ASP A 336 8.87 10.20 -6.76
CA ASP A 336 9.68 9.01 -6.48
C ASP A 336 10.10 8.33 -7.80
N PRO A 337 11.40 8.03 -8.00
CA PRO A 337 11.87 7.32 -9.20
C PRO A 337 11.19 5.97 -9.44
N LEU A 338 10.70 5.30 -8.39
CA LEU A 338 9.96 4.03 -8.50
C LEU A 338 8.63 4.20 -9.25
N TYR A 339 8.04 5.39 -9.24
CA TYR A 339 6.79 5.66 -9.96
C TYR A 339 6.94 5.44 -11.46
N GLN A 340 8.11 5.78 -12.03
CA GLN A 340 8.38 5.72 -13.46
C GLN A 340 8.78 4.32 -13.95
N ILE A 341 8.93 3.35 -13.05
CA ILE A 341 9.30 1.98 -13.43
C ILE A 341 8.13 1.30 -14.12
N ASP A 342 8.40 0.73 -15.31
CA ASP A 342 7.54 -0.29 -15.90
C ASP A 342 7.65 -1.57 -15.07
N LEU A 343 6.62 -1.81 -14.27
CA LEU A 343 6.59 -2.93 -13.33
C LEU A 343 6.66 -4.28 -14.06
N GLN A 344 5.93 -4.44 -15.17
CA GLN A 344 5.94 -5.70 -15.92
C GLN A 344 7.34 -5.98 -16.47
N ALA A 345 7.98 -4.99 -17.09
CA ALA A 345 9.34 -5.14 -17.62
C ALA A 345 10.36 -5.44 -16.51
N TYR A 346 10.27 -4.73 -15.38
CA TYR A 346 11.15 -4.94 -14.23
C TYR A 346 11.02 -6.36 -13.65
N LEU A 347 9.79 -6.81 -13.38
CA LEU A 347 9.54 -8.14 -12.81
C LEU A 347 9.93 -9.26 -13.77
N THR A 348 9.67 -9.07 -15.07
CA THR A 348 10.11 -10.01 -16.12
C THR A 348 11.63 -10.15 -16.13
N GLN A 349 12.36 -9.03 -16.14
CA GLN A 349 13.82 -9.04 -16.10
C GLN A 349 14.35 -9.72 -14.83
N PHE A 350 13.77 -9.39 -13.68
CA PHE A 350 14.14 -9.95 -12.39
C PHE A 350 13.97 -11.48 -12.38
N LEU A 351 12.80 -11.99 -12.78
CA LEU A 351 12.50 -13.42 -12.79
C LEU A 351 13.38 -14.19 -13.78
N CYS A 352 13.64 -13.63 -14.97
CA CYS A 352 14.55 -14.23 -15.95
C CYS A 352 15.99 -14.36 -15.41
N GLN A 353 16.48 -13.34 -14.70
CA GLN A 353 17.79 -13.40 -14.04
C GLN A 353 17.78 -14.37 -12.85
N PHE A 354 16.69 -14.41 -12.10
CA PHE A 354 16.54 -15.30 -10.95
C PHE A 354 16.54 -16.77 -11.35
N ALA A 355 15.84 -17.13 -12.42
CA ALA A 355 15.74 -18.50 -12.92
C ALA A 355 17.08 -19.09 -13.39
N GLN A 356 18.05 -18.24 -13.74
CA GLN A 356 19.40 -18.65 -14.12
C GLN A 356 20.29 -18.99 -12.91
N GLN A 357 19.87 -18.66 -11.69
CA GLN A 357 20.66 -18.93 -10.48
C GLN A 357 20.57 -20.41 -10.09
N PRO A 358 21.65 -21.02 -9.54
CA PRO A 358 21.66 -22.43 -9.15
C PRO A 358 20.60 -22.79 -8.10
N CYS A 359 20.24 -21.84 -7.24
CA CYS A 359 19.24 -22.03 -6.20
C CYS A 359 17.83 -22.22 -6.76
N TYR A 360 17.54 -21.72 -7.98
CA TYR A 360 16.21 -21.75 -8.58
C TYR A 360 15.61 -23.15 -8.67
N ALA A 361 16.42 -24.20 -8.88
CA ALA A 361 15.93 -25.58 -8.92
C ALA A 361 15.09 -25.93 -7.66
N MET A 362 15.59 -25.57 -6.48
CA MET A 362 14.89 -25.80 -5.21
C MET A 362 13.63 -24.94 -5.06
N PHE A 363 13.64 -23.71 -5.59
CA PHE A 363 12.46 -22.84 -5.58
C PHE A 363 11.38 -23.34 -6.55
N SER A 364 11.80 -23.84 -7.71
CA SER A 364 10.92 -24.29 -8.77
C SER A 364 10.04 -25.44 -8.31
N ASP A 365 10.53 -26.34 -7.45
CA ASP A 365 9.76 -27.47 -6.90
C ASP A 365 8.57 -27.04 -6.05
N HIS A 366 8.60 -25.84 -5.49
CA HIS A 366 7.51 -25.28 -4.71
C HIS A 366 6.44 -24.58 -5.56
N LEU A 367 6.67 -24.37 -6.86
CA LEU A 367 5.73 -23.64 -7.71
C LEU A 367 4.55 -24.51 -8.14
N ASN A 368 3.36 -23.93 -8.04
CA ASN A 368 2.11 -24.55 -8.52
C ASN A 368 2.00 -24.41 -10.05
N GLU A 369 0.99 -25.05 -10.65
CA GLU A 369 0.84 -25.07 -12.10
C GLU A 369 0.56 -23.68 -12.69
N ASN A 370 -0.22 -22.85 -12.00
CA ASN A 370 -0.53 -21.50 -12.46
C ASN A 370 0.72 -20.61 -12.49
N GLU A 371 1.50 -20.63 -11.42
CA GLU A 371 2.77 -19.89 -11.32
C GLU A 371 3.76 -20.33 -12.41
N ARG A 372 3.84 -21.63 -12.71
CA ARG A 372 4.67 -22.14 -13.81
C ARG A 372 4.17 -21.66 -15.17
N ARG A 373 2.84 -21.60 -15.39
CA ARG A 373 2.28 -21.06 -16.64
C ARG A 373 2.65 -19.59 -16.82
N VAL A 374 2.56 -18.78 -15.76
CA VAL A 374 2.99 -17.37 -15.82
C VAL A 374 4.46 -17.28 -16.21
N LEU A 375 5.35 -18.06 -15.58
CA LEU A 375 6.77 -18.09 -15.93
C LEU A 375 7.04 -18.55 -17.39
N GLN A 376 6.26 -19.49 -17.91
CA GLN A 376 6.36 -19.92 -19.31
C GLN A 376 6.03 -18.78 -20.28
N THR A 377 5.11 -17.86 -19.94
CA THR A 377 4.79 -16.72 -20.82
C THR A 377 5.97 -15.77 -21.03
N ILE A 378 6.90 -15.73 -20.07
CA ILE A 378 8.14 -14.94 -20.14
C ILE A 378 9.38 -15.76 -20.54
N GLY A 379 9.19 -17.04 -20.91
CA GLY A 379 10.25 -17.90 -21.46
C GLY A 379 11.12 -18.63 -20.43
N ILE A 380 10.61 -18.84 -19.20
CA ILE A 380 11.28 -19.61 -18.13
C ILE A 380 10.77 -21.04 -18.04
#